data_AF-A0A3E0LYT5-F1
#
_entry.id   AF-A0A3E0LYT5-F1
#
_cell.length_a   1.000
_cell.length_b   1.000
_cell.length_c   1.000
_cell.angle_alpha   90.00
_cell.angle_beta   90.00
_cell.angle_gamma   90.00
#
_symmetry.space_group_name_H-M   'P 1'
#
loop_
_entity.id
_entity.type
_entity.pdbx_description
1 polymer ?
#
loop_
_entity_poly.entity_id
_entity_poly.type
_entity_poly.pdbx_seq_one_letter_code
_entity_poly.pdbx_strand_id
1 'polypeptide(L)' 'MTIAELFPTLRSLPRADKLKVMQFLIAELSKDEEPSLQPGATYLLSSPLNSHAAAQKLAQLLDSEQATHNA' A
#
# COMPACT_ATOMS: atom_id res chain seq x y z
N MET A 1 -6.21 -30.49 6.19
CA MET A 1 -7.23 -30.01 5.24
C MET A 1 -6.50 -29.23 4.16
N THR A 2 -6.63 -29.65 2.91
CA THR A 2 -5.96 -28.98 1.78
C THR A 2 -6.83 -27.85 1.25
N ILE A 3 -6.23 -26.87 0.55
CA ILE A 3 -7.00 -25.77 -0.05
C ILE A 3 -7.98 -26.29 -1.12
N ALA A 4 -7.61 -27.38 -1.80
CA ALA A 4 -8.44 -28.08 -2.76
C ALA A 4 -9.72 -28.66 -2.13
N GLU A 5 -9.64 -29.14 -0.90
CA GLU A 5 -10.79 -29.65 -0.13
C GLU A 5 -11.72 -28.53 0.38
N LEU A 6 -11.23 -27.29 0.49
CA LEU A 6 -11.98 -26.16 1.03
C LEU A 6 -12.85 -25.45 -0.03
N PHE A 7 -12.42 -25.43 -1.30
CA PHE A 7 -13.14 -24.74 -2.37
C PHE A 7 -14.59 -25.20 -2.58
N PRO A 8 -14.92 -26.51 -2.55
CA PRO A 8 -16.31 -26.96 -2.69
C PRO A 8 -17.21 -26.38 -1.59
N THR A 9 -16.72 -26.35 -0.35
CA THR A 9 -17.44 -25.82 0.82
C THR A 9 -17.62 -24.31 0.72
N LEU A 10 -16.59 -23.57 0.30
CA LEU A 10 -16.71 -22.12 0.09
C LEU A 10 -17.69 -21.79 -1.04
N ARG A 11 -17.78 -22.64 -2.07
CA ARG A 11 -18.68 -22.43 -3.21
C ARG A 11 -20.15 -22.59 -2.83
N SER A 12 -20.47 -23.51 -1.92
CA SER A 12 -21.84 -23.77 -1.46
C SER A 12 -22.39 -22.72 -0.48
N LEU A 13 -21.53 -21.88 0.10
CA LEU A 13 -21.97 -20.83 1.03
C LEU A 13 -22.91 -19.80 0.37
N PRO A 14 -23.91 -19.29 1.12
CA PRO A 14 -24.70 -18.15 0.69
C PRO A 14 -23.82 -16.89 0.60
N ARG A 15 -24.28 -15.89 -0.19
CA ARG A 15 -23.50 -14.66 -0.46
C ARG A 15 -23.04 -13.95 0.83
N ALA A 16 -23.91 -13.87 1.83
CA ALA A 16 -23.58 -13.20 3.10
C ALA A 16 -22.41 -13.88 3.83
N ASP A 17 -22.39 -15.21 3.86
CA ASP A 17 -21.34 -15.95 4.56
C ASP A 17 -20.02 -15.97 3.77
N LYS A 18 -20.08 -15.96 2.43
CA LYS A 18 -18.90 -15.71 1.60
C LYS A 18 -18.23 -14.37 1.94
N LEU A 19 -19.03 -13.32 2.12
CA LEU A 19 -18.51 -12.00 2.50
C LEU A 19 -17.90 -11.99 3.91
N LYS A 20 -18.44 -12.77 4.86
CA LYS A 20 -17.83 -12.92 6.19
C LYS A 20 -16.49 -13.65 6.12
N VAL A 21 -16.41 -14.72 5.33
CA VAL A 21 -15.15 -15.44 5.12
C VAL A 21 -14.10 -14.52 4.48
N MET A 22 -14.49 -13.72 3.49
CA MET A 22 -13.57 -12.73 2.91
C MET A 22 -13.07 -11.72 3.94
N GLN A 23 -13.95 -11.16 4.76
CA GLN A 23 -13.57 -10.22 5.83
C GLN A 23 -12.59 -10.85 6.82
N PHE A 24 -12.87 -12.09 7.23
CA PHE A 24 -11.97 -12.85 8.10
C PHE A 24 -10.59 -13.02 7.46
N LEU A 25 -10.52 -13.49 6.22
CA LEU A 25 -9.25 -13.71 5.51
C LEU A 25 -8.47 -12.42 5.30
N ILE A 26 -9.15 -11.32 4.94
CA ILE A 26 -8.51 -9.99 4.81
C ILE A 26 -7.93 -9.53 6.15
N ALA A 27 -8.66 -9.72 7.25
CA ALA A 27 -8.18 -9.36 8.58
C ALA A 27 -6.97 -10.23 9.01
N GLU A 28 -6.95 -11.52 8.69
CA GLU A 28 -5.79 -12.38 8.95
C GLU A 28 -4.57 -11.92 8.14
N LEU A 29 -4.74 -11.67 6.84
CA LEU A 29 -3.65 -11.19 5.97
C LEU A 29 -3.08 -9.85 6.45
N SER A 30 -3.92 -8.94 6.95
CA SER A 30 -3.47 -7.65 7.49
C SER A 30 -2.65 -7.75 8.79
N LYS A 31 -2.69 -8.88 9.50
CA LYS A 31 -1.86 -9.10 10.69
C LYS A 31 -0.43 -9.53 10.34
N ASP A 32 -0.28 -10.16 9.18
CA ASP A 32 1.01 -10.61 8.66
C ASP A 32 1.71 -9.52 7.82
N GLU A 33 1.00 -8.44 7.46
CA GLU A 33 1.63 -7.22 6.96
C GLU A 33 2.37 -6.49 8.09
N GLU A 34 3.62 -6.08 7.84
CA GLU A 34 4.46 -5.30 8.77
C GLU A 34 3.64 -4.22 9.48
N PRO A 35 3.86 -4.01 10.79
CA PRO A 35 2.95 -3.27 11.65
C PRO A 35 2.57 -1.94 11.00
N SER A 36 1.26 -1.71 10.91
CA SER A 36 0.66 -0.43 10.53
C SER A 36 1.47 0.72 11.12
N LEU A 37 1.78 1.75 10.33
CA LEU A 37 2.63 2.87 10.72
C LEU A 37 2.34 3.31 12.16
N GLN A 38 3.34 3.20 13.02
CA GLN A 38 3.23 3.44 14.45
C GLN A 38 3.42 4.93 14.74
N PRO A 39 2.65 5.51 15.68
CA PRO A 39 2.85 6.90 16.09
C PRO A 39 4.28 7.14 16.59
N GLY A 40 4.96 8.14 16.02
CA GLY A 40 6.32 8.52 16.40
C GLY A 40 7.44 7.65 15.81
N ALA A 41 7.12 6.63 15.01
CA ALA A 41 8.12 5.84 14.31
C ALA A 41 8.62 6.55 13.03
N THR A 42 9.90 6.37 12.71
CA THR A 42 10.51 6.85 11.46
C THR A 42 10.68 5.69 10.51
N TYR A 43 10.06 5.78 9.33
CA TYR A 43 10.10 4.73 8.31
C TYR A 43 11.01 5.16 7.16
N LEU A 44 11.94 4.27 6.79
CA LEU A 44 12.75 4.45 5.59
C LEU A 44 11.86 4.21 4.37
N LEU A 45 11.42 5.29 3.74
CA LEU A 45 10.75 5.21 2.45
C LEU A 45 11.79 4.86 1.39
N SER A 46 11.52 3.81 0.61
CA SER A 46 12.25 3.52 -0.62
C SER A 46 11.92 4.58 -1.66
N SER A 47 12.54 5.76 -1.53
CA SER A 47 12.52 6.79 -2.56
C SER A 47 13.46 6.37 -3.70
N PRO A 48 13.02 6.46 -4.97
CA PRO A 48 13.92 6.24 -6.12
C PRO A 48 15.02 7.31 -6.21
N LEU A 49 14.86 8.43 -5.50
CA LEU A 49 15.83 9.51 -5.43
C LEU A 49 16.42 9.60 -4.02
N ASN A 50 17.74 9.67 -3.94
CA ASN A 50 18.42 10.09 -2.70
C ASN A 50 18.22 11.60 -2.45
N SER A 51 18.64 12.08 -1.28
CA SER A 51 18.46 13.48 -0.86
C SER A 51 18.99 14.50 -1.88
N HIS A 52 20.11 14.20 -2.52
CA HIS A 52 20.75 15.11 -3.48
C HIS A 52 19.98 15.12 -4.80
N ALA A 53 19.59 13.96 -5.31
CA ALA A 53 18.82 13.84 -6.54
C ALA A 53 17.41 14.45 -6.40
N ALA A 54 16.78 14.30 -5.22
CA ALA A 54 15.50 14.94 -4.92
C ALA A 54 15.64 16.47 -4.87
N ALA A 55 16.67 16.99 -4.19
CA ALA A 55 16.93 18.43 -4.13
C ALA A 55 17.17 19.03 -5.52
N GLN A 56 17.95 18.36 -6.36
CA GLN A 56 18.19 18.79 -7.74
C GLN A 56 16.90 18.82 -8.56
N LYS A 57 16.06 17.78 -8.43
CA LYS A 57 14.79 17.72 -9.17
C LYS A 57 13.83 18.83 -8.76
N LEU A 58 13.82 19.18 -7.48
CA LEU A 58 13.02 20.29 -6.94
C LEU A 58 13.53 21.64 -7.41
N ALA A 59 14.85 21.87 -7.41
CA ALA A 59 15.43 23.12 -7.94
C ALA A 59 15.07 23.33 -9.43
N GLN A 60 15.17 22.28 -10.25
CA GLN A 60 14.78 22.33 -11.67
C GLN A 60 13.31 22.71 -11.86
N LEU A 61 12.42 22.19 -11.01
CA LEU A 61 11.00 22.52 -11.06
C LEU A 61 10.78 24.01 -10.75
N LEU A 62 11.40 24.52 -9.68
CA LEU A 62 11.26 25.92 -9.27
C LEU A 62 11.78 26.89 -10.34
N ASP A 63 12.92 26.59 -10.96
CA ASP A 63 13.46 27.40 -12.05
C ASP A 63 12.51 27.41 -13.26
N SER A 64 11.88 26.27 -13.55
CA SER A 64 10.92 26.14 -14.65
C SER A 64 9.63 26.92 -14.38
N GLU A 65 9.15 26.94 -13.13
CA GLU A 65 7.99 27.75 -12.72
C GLU A 65 8.31 29.26 -12.73
N GLN A 66 9.51 29.66 -12.30
CA GLN A 66 9.93 31.07 -12.39
C GLN A 66 10.06 31.53 -13.84
N ALA A 67 10.58 30.70 -14.74
CA ALA A 67 10.69 31.03 -16.16
C ALA A 67 9.31 31.17 -16.83
N THR A 68 8.32 30.38 -16.39
CA THR A 68 6.93 30.46 -16.90
C THR A 68 6.11 31.59 -16.26
N HIS A 69 6.43 32.02 -15.04
CA HIS A 69 5.79 33.17 -14.40
C HIS A 69 6.32 34.53 -14.89
N ASN A 70 7.57 34.59 -15.35
CA ASN A 70 8.20 35.80 -15.88
C ASN A 70 8.09 35.96 -17.41
N ALA A 71 7.32 35.09 -18.09
CA ALA A 71 7.04 35.13 -19.53
C ALA A 71 5.61 35.60 -19.78
#